data_AF-A0A0G1Y653-F1
#
_entry.id   AF-A0A0G1Y653-F1
#
_cell.length_a   1.000
_cell.length_b   1.000
_cell.length_c   1.000
_cell.angle_alpha   90.00
_cell.angle_beta   90.00
_cell.angle_gamma   90.00
#
_symmetry.space_group_name_H-M   'P 1'
#
loop_
_entity.id
_entity.type
_entity.pdbx_description
1 polymer ?
#
loop_
_entity_poly.entity_id
_entity_poly.type
_entity_poly.pdbx_seq_one_letter_code
_entity_poly.pdbx_strand_id
1 'polypeptide(L)'
;MNDELKPLPMGRIRIVETPYGDAPEDIRRQWVGVEMPCIWFEPNAESAGTFSGEYKGAEDAFRVFQKHAIDALEQVNPDAARWWRIRGYPRYETAVWLFDAKAVLALEVPKTRGEITGEAN
;
A
#
# COMPACT_ATOMS: atom_id res chain seq x y z
N MET A 1 -4.46 -18.35 21.19
CA MET A 1 -4.89 -17.11 21.85
C MET A 1 -3.93 -16.03 21.40
N ASN A 2 -4.42 -15.14 20.54
CA ASN A 2 -3.85 -13.89 20.03
C ASN A 2 -2.34 -13.84 19.81
N ASP A 3 -1.91 -14.21 18.61
CA ASP A 3 -0.79 -13.53 17.98
C ASP A 3 -1.38 -12.71 16.83
N GLU A 4 -2.01 -11.58 17.20
CA GLU A 4 -2.18 -10.48 16.25
C GLU A 4 -0.75 -10.09 15.88
N LEU A 5 -0.22 -10.67 14.81
CA LEU A 5 0.83 -10.06 14.01
C LEU A 5 0.27 -8.69 13.60
N LYS A 6 0.46 -7.69 14.46
CA LYS A 6 0.51 -6.30 14.10
C LYS A 6 1.96 -6.09 13.71
N PRO A 7 2.35 -6.28 12.44
CA PRO A 7 3.48 -5.54 11.93
C PRO A 7 3.17 -4.08 12.24
N LEU A 8 3.82 -3.55 13.27
CA LEU A 8 3.65 -2.18 13.71
C LEU A 8 3.82 -1.33 12.46
N PRO A 9 2.82 -0.54 12.06
CA PRO A 9 3.02 0.36 10.95
C PRO A 9 4.11 1.33 11.33
N MET A 10 5.23 1.29 10.59
CA MET A 10 6.44 2.02 10.96
C MET A 10 6.45 3.42 10.35
N GLY A 11 5.37 3.81 9.69
CA GLY A 11 5.09 5.17 9.28
C GLY A 11 3.64 5.35 8.81
N ARG A 12 3.32 6.58 8.41
CA ARG A 12 2.03 6.98 7.87
C ARG A 12 2.24 7.68 6.55
N ILE A 13 1.39 7.35 5.58
CA ILE A 13 1.41 7.96 4.27
C ILE A 13 0.05 8.56 3.94
N ARG A 14 0.06 9.60 3.10
CA ARG A 14 -1.12 10.13 2.42
C ARG A 14 -0.92 10.02 0.92
N ILE A 15 -1.89 9.45 0.23
CA ILE A 15 -1.88 9.46 -1.23
C ILE A 15 -2.28 10.86 -1.71
N VAL A 16 -1.42 11.52 -2.49
CA VAL A 16 -1.62 12.91 -2.97
C VAL A 16 -1.87 12.99 -4.47
N GLU A 17 -1.48 11.97 -5.22
CA GLU A 17 -1.80 11.84 -6.64
C GLU A 17 -2.41 10.48 -6.94
N THR A 18 -2.95 10.30 -8.14
CA THR A 18 -3.55 9.01 -8.51
C THR A 18 -2.43 7.96 -8.62
N PRO A 19 -2.42 6.91 -7.77
CA PRO A 19 -1.35 5.94 -7.77
C PRO A 19 -1.33 5.17 -9.07
N TYR A 20 -0.15 4.70 -9.48
CA TYR A 20 -0.03 3.83 -10.64
C TYR A 20 -0.69 2.47 -10.38
N GLY A 21 -1.21 1.83 -11.43
CA GLY A 21 -1.71 0.46 -11.36
C GLY A 21 -2.75 0.12 -12.42
N ASP A 22 -3.11 -1.15 -12.47
CA ASP A 22 -4.02 -1.70 -13.48
C ASP A 22 -5.49 -1.75 -13.03
N ALA A 23 -5.79 -1.22 -11.84
CA ALA A 23 -7.16 -0.98 -11.45
C ALA A 23 -7.77 0.15 -12.33
N PRO A 24 -9.08 0.12 -12.61
CA PRO A 24 -9.77 1.20 -13.29
C PRO A 24 -9.40 2.57 -12.70
N GLU A 25 -9.19 3.57 -13.55
CA GLU A 25 -8.69 4.88 -13.12
C GLU A 25 -9.62 5.58 -12.14
N ASP A 26 -10.92 5.43 -12.32
CA ASP A 26 -11.96 5.94 -11.41
C ASP A 26 -11.80 5.39 -10.00
N ILE A 27 -11.46 4.10 -9.85
CA ILE A 27 -11.13 3.45 -8.57
C ILE A 27 -9.79 3.95 -8.06
N ARG A 28 -8.76 4.07 -8.91
CA ARG A 28 -7.44 4.56 -8.49
C ARG A 28 -7.50 5.99 -7.94
N ARG A 29 -8.30 6.85 -8.56
CA ARG A 29 -8.52 8.24 -8.10
C ARG A 29 -9.13 8.32 -6.71
N GLN A 30 -9.87 7.31 -6.26
CA GLN A 30 -10.45 7.28 -4.90
C GLN A 30 -9.41 7.09 -3.80
N TRP A 31 -8.18 6.70 -4.15
CA TRP A 31 -7.09 6.68 -3.19
C TRP A 31 -6.59 8.08 -2.83
N VAL A 32 -6.77 9.09 -3.70
CA VAL A 32 -6.29 10.45 -3.45
C VAL A 32 -6.94 11.03 -2.19
N GLY A 33 -6.11 11.50 -1.26
CA GLY A 33 -6.52 11.99 0.06
C GLY A 33 -6.60 10.92 1.14
N VAL A 34 -6.50 9.63 0.81
CA VAL A 34 -6.53 8.55 1.80
C VAL A 34 -5.22 8.54 2.58
N GLU A 35 -5.36 8.56 3.91
CA GLU A 35 -4.26 8.34 4.84
C GLU A 35 -4.27 6.90 5.33
N MET A 36 -3.12 6.26 5.32
CA MET A 36 -3.01 4.89 5.79
C MET A 36 -1.66 4.61 6.45
N PRO A 37 -1.62 3.66 7.39
CA PRO A 37 -0.37 3.14 7.90
C PRO A 37 0.42 2.45 6.78
N CYS A 38 1.74 2.69 6.71
CA CYS A 38 2.64 1.91 5.86
C CYS A 38 3.56 1.03 6.70
N ILE A 39 4.07 -0.03 6.08
CA ILE A 39 4.99 -0.97 6.74
C ILE A 39 6.40 -0.40 6.69
N TRP A 40 6.92 -0.11 5.49
CA TRP A 40 8.21 0.54 5.28
C TRP A 40 8.32 1.18 3.89
N PHE A 41 9.34 2.02 3.71
CA PHE A 41 9.78 2.50 2.40
C PHE A 41 10.77 1.51 1.79
N GLU A 42 10.55 1.13 0.53
CA GLU A 42 11.43 0.25 -0.22
C GLU A 42 11.92 0.97 -1.48
N PRO A 43 13.20 1.37 -1.53
CA PRO A 43 13.78 1.92 -2.73
C PRO A 43 13.93 0.83 -3.79
N ASN A 44 13.72 1.18 -5.06
CA ASN A 44 13.78 0.22 -6.19
C ASN A 44 12.93 -1.05 -5.95
N ALA A 45 11.73 -0.89 -5.41
CA ALA A 45 10.80 -2.00 -5.20
C ALA A 45 10.31 -2.54 -6.55
N GLU A 46 10.59 -3.81 -6.82
CA GLU A 46 10.00 -4.51 -7.95
C GLU A 46 8.48 -4.59 -7.79
N SER A 47 7.77 -4.04 -8.78
CA SER A 47 6.31 -4.01 -8.77
C SER A 47 5.72 -4.75 -9.96
N ALA A 48 4.54 -5.32 -9.73
CA ALA A 48 3.74 -5.95 -10.76
C ALA A 48 2.30 -5.46 -10.66
N GLY A 49 1.61 -5.44 -11.80
CA GLY A 49 0.21 -5.07 -11.87
C GLY A 49 -0.66 -5.96 -10.97
N THR A 50 -1.51 -5.34 -10.14
CA THR A 50 -2.36 -6.06 -9.17
C THR A 50 -3.27 -7.12 -9.82
N PHE A 51 -3.67 -6.89 -11.08
CA PHE A 51 -4.51 -7.81 -11.84
C PHE A 51 -3.76 -8.54 -12.95
N SER A 52 -2.91 -7.83 -13.69
CA SER A 52 -2.19 -8.40 -14.83
C SER A 52 -1.02 -9.30 -14.42
N GLY A 53 -0.42 -9.05 -13.25
CA GLY A 53 0.85 -9.66 -12.86
C GLY A 53 2.04 -9.20 -13.73
N GLU A 54 1.84 -8.26 -14.65
CA GLU A 54 2.91 -7.75 -15.50
C GLU A 54 3.93 -7.00 -14.66
N TYR A 55 5.20 -7.37 -14.80
CA TYR A 55 6.31 -6.64 -14.20
C TYR A 55 6.36 -5.22 -14.76
N LYS A 56 6.41 -4.22 -13.87
CA LYS A 56 6.40 -2.80 -14.24
C LYS A 56 7.75 -2.11 -14.00
N GLY A 57 8.77 -2.85 -13.56
CA GLY A 57 10.06 -2.30 -13.19
C GLY A 57 10.23 -2.15 -11.68
N ALA A 58 11.40 -1.61 -11.33
CA ALA A 58 11.76 -1.26 -9.97
C ALA A 58 11.63 0.27 -9.80
N GLU A 59 10.79 0.71 -8.87
CA GLU A 59 10.65 2.12 -8.49
C GLU A 59 10.57 2.26 -6.97
N ASP A 60 10.88 3.44 -6.47
CA ASP A 60 10.71 3.76 -5.05
C ASP A 60 9.23 3.68 -4.65
N ALA A 61 8.93 2.91 -3.61
CA ALA A 61 7.55 2.66 -3.21
C ALA A 61 7.38 2.44 -1.71
N PHE A 62 6.15 2.66 -1.23
CA PHE A 62 5.74 2.33 0.13
C PHE A 62 4.97 1.01 0.13
N ARG A 63 5.37 0.09 1.01
CA ARG A 63 4.60 -1.13 1.25
C ARG A 63 3.48 -0.86 2.24
N VAL A 64 2.28 -1.31 1.89
CA VAL A 64 1.08 -1.22 2.74
C VAL A 64 0.35 -2.55 2.73
N PHE A 65 -0.13 -3.01 3.89
CA PHE A 65 -1.03 -4.17 3.92
C PHE A 65 -2.33 -3.86 3.20
N GLN A 66 -2.74 -4.75 2.30
CA GLN A 66 -4.00 -4.62 1.56
C GLN A 66 -5.18 -4.40 2.50
N LYS A 67 -5.20 -5.12 3.63
CA LYS A 67 -6.23 -4.95 4.66
C LYS A 67 -6.27 -3.50 5.18
N HIS A 68 -5.14 -2.97 5.61
CA HIS A 68 -5.08 -1.60 6.14
C HIS A 68 -5.39 -0.55 5.08
N ALA A 69 -4.93 -0.74 3.84
CA ALA A 69 -5.26 0.16 2.74
C ALA A 69 -6.78 0.18 2.48
N ILE A 70 -7.42 -0.98 2.39
CA ILE A 70 -8.87 -1.07 2.14
C ILE A 70 -9.68 -0.53 3.32
N ASP A 71 -9.28 -0.83 4.55
CA ASP A 71 -9.95 -0.32 5.74
C ASP A 71 -9.83 1.22 5.84
N ALA A 72 -8.70 1.80 5.44
CA ALA A 72 -8.51 3.24 5.33
C ALA A 72 -9.32 3.86 4.18
N LEU A 73 -9.36 3.20 3.03
CA LEU A 73 -10.17 3.63 1.89
C LEU A 73 -11.65 3.65 2.27
N GLU A 74 -12.13 2.68 3.04
CA GLU A 74 -13.54 2.63 3.46
C GLU A 74 -13.95 3.85 4.29
N GLN A 75 -13.03 4.43 5.06
CA GLN A 75 -13.32 5.64 5.84
C GLN A 75 -13.56 6.87 4.97
N VAL A 76 -13.00 6.90 3.75
CA VAL A 76 -13.05 8.04 2.84
C VAL A 76 -14.04 7.80 1.69
N ASN A 77 -13.98 6.60 1.10
CA ASN A 77 -14.83 6.15 0.02
C ASN A 77 -15.25 4.66 0.22
N PRO A 78 -16.40 4.42 0.89
CA PRO A 78 -16.93 3.07 1.12
C PRO A 78 -17.20 2.27 -0.16
N ASP A 79 -17.59 2.93 -1.26
CA ASP A 79 -17.92 2.25 -2.51
C ASP A 79 -16.67 1.72 -3.22
N ALA A 80 -15.59 2.49 -3.19
CA ALA A 80 -14.29 2.06 -3.70
C ALA A 80 -13.73 0.89 -2.87
N ALA A 81 -13.84 0.95 -1.54
CA ALA A 81 -13.46 -0.15 -0.67
C ALA A 81 -14.28 -1.42 -0.95
N ARG A 82 -15.61 -1.28 -1.14
CA ARG A 82 -16.50 -2.39 -1.52
C ARG A 82 -16.07 -3.02 -2.85
N TRP A 83 -15.69 -2.21 -3.84
CA TRP A 83 -15.22 -2.69 -5.13
C TRP A 83 -14.01 -3.64 -5.00
N TRP A 84 -13.06 -3.29 -4.14
CA TRP A 84 -11.91 -4.15 -3.83
C TRP A 84 -12.32 -5.45 -3.14
N ARG A 85 -13.23 -5.37 -2.16
CA ARG A 85 -13.70 -6.54 -1.40
C ARG A 85 -14.46 -7.54 -2.27
N ILE A 86 -15.33 -7.06 -3.17
CA ILE A 86 -16.05 -7.93 -4.12
C ILE A 86 -15.09 -8.70 -5.03
N ARG A 87 -13.88 -8.17 -5.27
CA ARG A 87 -12.83 -8.82 -6.06
C ARG A 87 -11.88 -9.69 -5.24
N GLY A 88 -12.20 -9.95 -3.98
CA GLY A 88 -11.44 -10.84 -3.11
C GLY A 88 -10.18 -10.21 -2.52
N TYR A 89 -10.16 -8.88 -2.35
CA TYR A 89 -9.11 -8.20 -1.62
C TYR A 89 -9.57 -7.82 -0.20
N PRO A 90 -8.69 -7.90 0.82
CA PRO A 90 -7.30 -8.39 0.75
C PRO A 90 -7.23 -9.87 0.39
N ARG A 91 -6.22 -10.29 -0.37
CA ARG A 91 -6.08 -11.69 -0.84
C ARG A 91 -5.83 -12.67 0.32
N TYR A 92 -5.07 -12.22 1.31
CA TYR A 92 -4.76 -12.89 2.58
C TYR A 92 -4.29 -11.82 3.57
N GLU A 93 -4.21 -12.14 4.86
CA GLU A 93 -3.99 -11.14 5.92
C GLU A 93 -2.70 -10.33 5.77
N THR A 94 -1.63 -10.98 5.31
CA THR A 94 -0.31 -10.36 5.14
C THR A 94 -0.05 -9.85 3.71
N ALA A 95 -1.06 -9.86 2.83
CA ALA A 95 -0.90 -9.40 1.46
C ALA A 95 -0.61 -7.90 1.43
N VAL A 96 0.33 -7.49 0.57
CA VAL A 96 0.76 -6.09 0.47
C VAL A 96 0.47 -5.50 -0.90
N TRP A 97 0.33 -4.18 -0.93
CA TRP A 97 0.41 -3.35 -2.13
C TRP A 97 1.62 -2.43 -2.03
N LEU A 98 2.10 -2.03 -3.20
CA LEU A 98 3.10 -1.00 -3.37
C LEU A 98 2.38 0.24 -3.87
N PHE A 99 2.56 1.36 -3.17
CA PHE A 99 2.16 2.68 -3.64
C PHE A 99 3.42 3.43 -4.05
N ASP A 100 3.45 3.93 -5.28
CA ASP A 100 4.60 4.64 -5.84
C ASP A 100 4.92 5.89 -5.01
N ALA A 101 6.22 6.13 -4.76
CA ALA A 101 6.63 7.23 -3.89
C ALA A 101 6.30 8.61 -4.48
N LYS A 102 6.09 8.72 -5.79
CA LYS A 102 5.73 9.97 -6.48
C LYS A 102 4.30 10.41 -6.15
N ALA A 103 3.36 9.47 -6.03
CA ALA A 103 1.98 9.73 -5.66
C ALA A 103 1.73 9.85 -4.15
N VAL A 104 2.77 9.78 -3.33
CA VAL A 104 2.65 9.64 -1.88
C VAL A 104 3.40 10.74 -1.13
N LEU A 105 2.73 11.32 -0.13
CA LEU A 105 3.35 12.14 0.89
C LEU A 105 3.54 11.32 2.18
N ALA A 106 4.79 11.15 2.61
CA ALA A 106 5.09 10.56 3.92
C ALA A 106 4.75 11.57 5.03
N LEU A 107 3.79 11.22 5.88
CA LEU A 107 3.39 12.02 7.05
C LEU A 107 4.28 11.71 8.27
N GLU A 108 4.70 10.46 8.39
CA GLU A 108 5.70 9.99 9.35
C GLU A 108 6.70 9.14 8.58
N VAL A 109 7.99 9.50 8.64
CA VAL A 109 9.03 8.85 7.83
C VAL A 109 9.16 7.39 8.26
N PRO A 110 8.76 6.44 7.40
CA PRO A 110 8.97 5.04 7.72
C PRO A 110 10.45 4.69 7.60
N LYS A 111 10.91 3.81 8.48
CA LYS A 111 12.23 3.19 8.34
C LYS A 111 12.32 2.43 7.00
N THR A 112 13.52 2.31 6.47
CA THR A 112 13.80 1.46 5.31
C THR A 112 13.74 -0.01 5.69
N ARG A 113 13.56 -0.90 4.69
CA ARG A 113 13.58 -2.35 4.92
C ARG A 113 14.81 -2.83 5.69
N GLY A 114 16.01 -2.38 5.33
CA GLY A 114 17.26 -2.80 5.97
C GLY A 114 17.36 -2.40 7.44
N GLU A 115 16.82 -1.24 7.81
CA GLU A 115 16.75 -0.80 9.21
C GLU A 115 15.77 -1.61 10.07
N ILE A 116 14.84 -2.34 9.42
CA ILE A 116 13.81 -3.14 10.08
C ILE A 116 14.20 -4.61 10.13
N THR A 117 14.76 -5.16 9.04
CA THR A 117 15.16 -6.57 8.95
C THR A 117 16.52 -6.84 9.60
N GLY A 118 17.28 -5.79 9.94
CA GLY A 118 18.63 -5.93 10.48
C GLY A 118 19.67 -6.36 9.44
N GLU A 119 19.30 -6.37 8.15
CA GLU A 119 20.21 -6.57 7.03
C GLU A 119 20.98 -5.27 6.82
N ALA A 120 22.09 -5.12 7.55
CA ALA A 120 23.11 -4.12 7.24
C ALA A 120 23.76 -4.49 5.90
N ASN A 121 23.95 -3.50 5.03
CA ASN A 121 24.79 -3.57 3.82
C ASN A 121 26.17 -4.16 4.11
#